data_AF-A0A1C6KGG2-F1
#
_entry.id   AF-A0A1C6KGG2-F1
#
_cell.length_a   1.000
_cell.length_b   1.000
_cell.length_c   1.000
_cell.angle_alpha   90.00
_cell.angle_beta   90.00
_cell.angle_gamma   90.00
#
_symmetry.space_group_name_H-M   'P 1'
#
loop_
_entity.id
_entity.type
_entity.pdbx_description
1 polymer ?
#
loop_
_entity_poly.entity_id
_entity_poly.type
_entity_poly.pdbx_seq_one_letter_code
_entity_poly.pdbx_strand_id
1 'polypeptide(L)'
;MKKTALLYLMSLVFCLTACGTVNNSAVQKSSNTELEINGDVSDDTAYIGEYLDSDAQEPNLEIAKGNGGTYIVQIGIYRLTTLEDGIGELTAEGMHFTATDAAGHPISGLIISDGQTATVTFTDSTWENLPNDSAFRYTKASDTPNLWNQ
;
A
#
# COMPACT_ATOMS: atom_id res chain seq x y z
N MET A 1 54.82 9.34 -23.10
CA MET A 1 53.70 8.96 -23.99
C MET A 1 52.54 9.90 -23.69
N LYS A 2 52.06 10.64 -24.68
CA LYS A 2 50.93 11.58 -24.60
C LYS A 2 49.72 10.95 -25.30
N LYS A 3 48.50 11.22 -24.81
CA LYS A 3 47.25 11.47 -25.59
C LYS A 3 46.06 11.61 -24.61
N THR A 4 45.65 12.82 -24.24
CA THR A 4 44.67 13.73 -24.90
C THR A 4 43.22 13.22 -24.83
N ALA A 5 42.39 14.02 -24.14
CA ALA A 5 40.94 13.91 -24.04
C ALA A 5 40.22 14.03 -25.39
N LEU A 6 39.02 13.46 -25.50
CA LEU A 6 38.10 13.78 -26.58
C LEU A 6 36.64 13.82 -26.09
N LEU A 7 36.06 15.01 -26.27
CA LEU A 7 34.65 15.38 -26.15
C LEU A 7 33.73 14.41 -26.91
N TYR A 8 32.59 14.06 -26.32
CA TYR A 8 31.46 13.50 -27.07
C TYR A 8 30.56 14.63 -27.59
N LEU A 9 30.35 14.60 -28.90
CA LEU A 9 29.73 15.59 -29.76
C LEU A 9 28.21 15.42 -29.76
N MET A 10 27.49 16.52 -29.61
CA MET A 10 26.04 16.61 -29.82
C MET A 10 25.72 16.70 -31.33
N SER A 11 24.78 15.89 -31.82
CA SER A 11 24.16 16.03 -33.17
C SER A 11 22.68 15.65 -33.04
N LEU A 12 21.72 16.57 -32.99
CA LEU A 12 21.17 17.46 -34.03
C LEU A 12 20.33 16.74 -35.12
N VAL A 13 19.00 16.89 -34.95
CA VAL A 13 17.92 17.11 -35.95
C VAL A 13 17.51 15.96 -36.88
N PHE A 14 16.22 15.60 -36.79
CA PHE A 14 15.43 15.10 -37.91
C PHE A 14 14.14 15.92 -38.07
N CYS A 15 13.76 16.06 -39.34
CA CYS A 15 13.03 17.16 -39.96
C CYS A 15 11.54 17.28 -39.60
N LEU A 16 11.04 18.52 -39.54
CA LEU A 16 9.65 18.84 -39.85
C LEU A 16 9.49 18.97 -41.37
N THR A 17 8.48 18.30 -41.93
CA THR A 17 7.53 18.88 -42.91
C THR A 17 6.44 17.86 -43.21
N ALA A 18 5.20 18.17 -42.85
CA ALA A 18 4.02 17.74 -43.60
C ALA A 18 2.94 18.82 -43.45
N CYS A 19 2.69 19.53 -44.56
CA CYS A 19 1.60 20.46 -44.73
C CYS A 19 0.33 19.64 -45.04
N GLY A 20 -0.75 19.86 -44.30
CA GLY A 20 -2.03 19.16 -44.49
C GLY A 20 -3.22 20.06 -44.17
N THR A 21 -4.00 20.31 -45.21
CA THR A 21 -5.19 21.15 -45.36
C THR A 21 -6.24 21.07 -44.23
N VAL A 22 -6.80 22.23 -43.87
CA VAL A 22 -8.00 22.41 -43.04
C VAL A 22 -9.27 22.00 -43.79
N ASN A 23 -9.95 20.95 -43.33
CA ASN A 23 -11.34 20.66 -43.69
C ASN A 23 -12.13 20.32 -42.42
N ASN A 24 -13.17 21.12 -42.14
CA ASN A 24 -14.07 20.93 -41.01
C ASN A 24 -15.01 19.74 -41.27
N SER A 25 -15.07 18.78 -40.36
CA SER A 25 -16.23 17.89 -40.19
C SER A 25 -16.26 17.39 -38.75
N ALA A 26 -17.36 17.70 -38.08
CA ALA A 26 -17.63 17.37 -36.70
C ALA A 26 -17.79 15.86 -36.51
N VAL A 27 -17.05 15.29 -35.55
CA VAL A 27 -17.49 14.13 -34.76
C VAL A 27 -16.95 14.33 -33.35
N GLN A 28 -17.87 14.47 -32.39
CA GLN A 28 -17.53 14.39 -30.98
C GLN A 28 -17.03 12.99 -30.65
N LYS A 29 -15.84 12.92 -30.06
CA LYS A 29 -15.45 11.82 -29.20
C LYS A 29 -14.95 12.46 -27.92
N SER A 30 -15.82 12.51 -26.90
CA SER A 30 -15.38 12.73 -25.51
C SER A 30 -14.29 11.72 -25.23
N SER A 31 -13.05 12.21 -25.25
CA SER A 31 -11.91 11.45 -24.80
C SER A 31 -12.04 11.40 -23.29
N ASN A 32 -12.50 10.27 -22.77
CA ASN A 32 -12.24 9.89 -21.40
C ASN A 32 -10.72 10.00 -21.22
N THR A 33 -10.28 11.11 -20.63
CA THR A 33 -8.92 11.25 -20.15
C THR A 33 -8.91 10.45 -18.86
N GLU A 34 -8.76 9.14 -19.02
CA GLU A 34 -8.28 8.28 -17.96
C GLU A 34 -6.89 8.82 -17.63
N LEU A 35 -6.83 9.58 -16.54
CA LEU A 35 -5.57 9.94 -15.93
C LEU A 35 -4.98 8.61 -15.48
N GLU A 36 -4.07 8.05 -16.29
CA GLU A 36 -3.11 7.08 -15.80
C GLU A 36 -2.31 7.79 -14.72
N ILE A 37 -2.80 7.66 -13.49
CA ILE A 37 -1.99 7.87 -12.31
C ILE A 37 -0.94 6.76 -12.43
N ASN A 38 0.23 7.12 -12.95
CA ASN A 38 1.48 6.42 -12.65
C ASN A 38 1.68 6.57 -11.14
N GLY A 39 0.86 5.85 -10.38
CA GLY A 39 1.05 5.64 -8.97
C GLY A 39 2.34 4.86 -8.90
N ASP A 40 3.30 5.42 -8.18
CA ASP A 40 4.41 4.67 -7.63
C ASP A 40 3.84 3.32 -7.15
N VAL A 41 4.13 2.26 -7.89
CA VAL A 41 3.75 0.90 -7.49
C VAL A 41 4.67 0.59 -6.33
N SER A 42 4.29 1.10 -5.16
CA SER A 42 4.84 0.66 -3.90
C SER A 42 4.59 -0.84 -3.85
N ASP A 43 5.66 -1.61 -3.66
CA ASP A 43 5.62 -3.07 -3.67
C ASP A 43 4.80 -3.57 -2.48
N ASP A 44 3.49 -3.68 -2.71
CA ASP A 44 2.51 -4.11 -1.73
C ASP A 44 2.55 -5.61 -1.45
N THR A 45 3.33 -6.37 -2.23
CA THR A 45 3.46 -7.81 -2.07
C THR A 45 4.11 -8.17 -0.73
N ALA A 46 4.92 -7.25 -0.18
CA ALA A 46 5.48 -7.36 1.16
C ALA A 46 4.41 -7.31 2.26
N TYR A 47 3.22 -6.77 1.98
CA TYR A 47 2.14 -6.63 2.97
C TYR A 47 1.06 -7.69 2.80
N ILE A 48 0.70 -8.07 1.58
CA ILE A 48 -0.43 -8.98 1.36
C ILE A 48 -0.13 -10.39 1.88
N GLY A 49 -1.03 -10.93 2.69
CA GLY A 49 -0.95 -12.30 3.18
C GLY A 49 -1.67 -12.54 4.51
N GLU A 50 -1.52 -13.77 4.99
CA GLU A 50 -1.87 -14.23 6.34
C GLU A 50 -0.58 -14.27 7.18
N TYR A 51 -0.63 -13.71 8.39
CA TYR A 51 0.52 -13.63 9.29
C TYR A 51 0.18 -14.16 10.67
N LEU A 52 1.00 -15.03 11.24
CA LEU A 52 0.77 -15.60 12.57
C LEU A 52 1.35 -14.73 13.68
N ASP A 53 0.70 -14.62 14.83
CA ASP A 53 1.35 -14.09 16.03
C ASP A 53 2.62 -14.91 16.34
N SER A 54 3.74 -14.21 16.56
CA SER A 54 5.05 -14.87 16.64
C SER A 54 5.29 -15.65 17.94
N ASP A 55 4.56 -15.32 19.01
CA ASP A 55 4.77 -15.90 20.34
C ASP A 55 3.71 -16.97 20.68
N ALA A 56 2.46 -16.73 20.29
CA ALA A 56 1.32 -17.58 20.61
C ALA A 56 0.81 -18.41 19.42
N GLN A 57 1.22 -18.09 18.18
CA GLN A 57 0.68 -18.68 16.94
C GLN A 57 -0.84 -18.52 16.75
N GLU A 58 -1.44 -17.50 17.35
CA GLU A 58 -2.86 -17.14 17.26
C GLU A 58 -3.01 -15.63 17.54
N PRO A 59 -4.18 -15.00 17.30
CA PRO A 59 -4.74 -14.52 16.04
C PRO A 59 -3.77 -13.78 15.11
N ASN A 60 -4.14 -13.72 13.83
CA ASN A 60 -3.16 -13.78 12.75
C ASN A 60 -3.45 -12.72 11.68
N LEU A 61 -2.87 -11.52 11.83
CA LEU A 61 -2.99 -10.38 10.93
C LEU A 61 -3.27 -10.79 9.46
N GLU A 62 -4.38 -10.30 8.91
CA GLU A 62 -4.77 -10.49 7.51
C GLU A 62 -4.67 -9.16 6.78
N ILE A 63 -3.95 -9.14 5.66
CA ILE A 63 -3.87 -7.96 4.80
C ILE A 63 -4.22 -8.37 3.37
N ALA A 64 -5.33 -7.84 2.85
CA ALA A 64 -5.80 -8.09 1.50
C ALA A 64 -6.01 -6.81 0.72
N LYS A 65 -6.06 -6.92 -0.62
CA LYS A 65 -6.47 -5.80 -1.48
C LYS A 65 -7.92 -5.43 -1.21
N GLY A 66 -8.16 -4.14 -0.96
CA GLY A 66 -9.49 -3.54 -0.89
C GLY A 66 -9.89 -2.87 -2.20
N ASN A 67 -10.92 -2.02 -2.12
CA ASN A 67 -11.42 -1.25 -3.25
C ASN A 67 -10.75 0.11 -3.36
N GLY A 68 -10.58 0.62 -4.58
CA GLY A 68 -10.10 2.00 -4.78
C GLY A 68 -8.67 2.25 -4.30
N GLY A 69 -7.83 1.22 -4.24
CA GLY A 69 -6.43 1.34 -3.81
C GLY A 69 -6.19 1.21 -2.31
N THR A 70 -7.23 0.97 -1.51
CA THR A 70 -7.11 0.66 -0.07
C THR A 70 -6.84 -0.82 0.16
N TYR A 71 -6.65 -1.17 1.43
CA TYR A 71 -6.43 -2.53 1.91
C TYR A 71 -7.47 -2.89 2.96
N ILE A 72 -7.85 -4.16 3.00
CA ILE A 72 -8.57 -4.74 4.13
C ILE A 72 -7.50 -5.19 5.12
N VAL A 73 -7.65 -4.78 6.38
CA VAL A 73 -6.72 -5.11 7.46
C VAL A 73 -7.51 -5.72 8.61
N GLN A 74 -7.25 -6.97 8.95
CA GLN A 74 -7.84 -7.60 10.14
C GLN A 74 -6.71 -7.92 11.12
N ILE A 75 -6.85 -7.49 12.36
CA ILE A 75 -5.82 -7.61 13.38
C ILE A 75 -6.43 -8.37 14.53
N GLY A 76 -5.77 -9.43 14.99
CA GLY A 76 -6.16 -10.07 16.23
C GLY A 76 -4.97 -10.10 17.17
N ILE A 77 -5.26 -9.83 18.44
CA ILE A 77 -4.26 -9.77 19.50
C ILE A 77 -4.64 -10.83 20.53
N TYR A 78 -3.74 -11.81 20.71
CA TYR A 78 -4.02 -12.98 21.53
C TYR A 78 -4.52 -12.60 22.94
N ARG A 79 -5.69 -13.15 23.30
CA ARG A 79 -6.41 -12.93 24.57
C ARG A 79 -6.86 -11.49 24.85
N LEU A 80 -6.71 -10.57 23.89
CA LEU A 80 -7.13 -9.17 24.05
C LEU A 80 -8.33 -8.81 23.18
N THR A 81 -8.20 -8.86 21.85
CA THR A 81 -9.25 -8.38 20.93
C THR A 81 -9.05 -8.85 19.49
N THR A 82 -10.08 -8.68 18.67
CA THR A 82 -10.01 -8.72 17.20
C THR A 82 -10.57 -7.40 16.64
N LEU A 83 -9.90 -6.86 15.63
CA LEU A 83 -10.27 -5.68 14.85
C LEU A 83 -10.51 -6.17 13.42
N GLU A 84 -11.76 -6.20 12.98
CA GLU A 84 -12.15 -6.87 11.73
C GLU A 84 -12.57 -5.91 10.61
N ASP A 85 -12.75 -4.64 10.95
CA ASP A 85 -13.23 -3.57 10.07
C ASP A 85 -12.09 -2.65 9.57
N GLY A 86 -10.84 -3.09 9.71
CA GLY A 86 -9.68 -2.27 9.44
C GLY A 86 -9.52 -1.92 7.95
N ILE A 87 -9.23 -0.65 7.70
CA ILE A 87 -8.93 -0.12 6.37
C ILE A 87 -7.50 0.39 6.36
N GLY A 88 -6.70 -0.12 5.43
CA GLY A 88 -5.30 0.25 5.23
C GLY A 88 -5.07 1.19 4.05
N GLU A 89 -4.12 2.10 4.19
CA GLU A 89 -3.57 2.97 3.15
C GLU A 89 -2.04 2.83 3.13
N LEU A 90 -1.49 2.41 1.98
CA LEU A 90 -0.05 2.23 1.83
C LEU A 90 0.63 3.56 1.49
N THR A 91 1.65 3.92 2.25
CA THR A 91 2.46 5.13 2.08
C THR A 91 3.94 4.78 2.01
N ALA A 92 4.80 5.79 1.84
CA ALA A 92 6.26 5.60 1.92
C ALA A 92 6.75 5.20 3.32
N GLU A 93 6.00 5.50 4.38
CA GLU A 93 6.36 5.16 5.76
C GLU A 93 5.95 3.73 6.12
N GLY A 94 4.91 3.21 5.48
CA GLY A 94 4.30 1.91 5.73
C GLY A 94 2.80 1.95 5.48
N MET A 95 2.08 0.92 5.92
CA MET A 95 0.62 0.88 5.81
C MET A 95 -0.02 1.48 7.04
N HIS A 96 -0.62 2.66 6.91
CA HIS A 96 -1.47 3.23 7.95
C HIS A 96 -2.80 2.48 7.95
N PHE A 97 -3.33 2.16 9.12
CA PHE A 97 -4.66 1.57 9.24
C PHE A 97 -5.54 2.36 10.20
N THR A 98 -6.84 2.27 9.96
CA THR A 98 -7.90 2.71 10.89
C THR A 98 -8.87 1.56 11.12
N ALA A 99 -9.43 1.44 12.32
CA ALA A 99 -10.38 0.40 12.71
C ALA A 99 -11.26 0.88 13.88
N THR A 100 -12.14 0.02 14.37
CA THR A 100 -12.93 0.25 15.59
C THR A 100 -12.49 -0.70 16.70
N ASP A 101 -12.20 -0.16 17.89
CA ASP A 101 -11.84 -0.95 19.06
C ASP A 101 -13.03 -1.70 19.70
N ALA A 102 -12.76 -2.56 20.68
CA ALA A 102 -13.78 -3.33 21.37
C ALA A 102 -14.79 -2.50 22.19
N ALA A 103 -14.48 -1.23 22.47
CA ALA A 103 -15.38 -0.28 23.12
C ALA A 103 -16.22 0.53 22.11
N GLY A 104 -16.00 0.34 20.81
CA GLY A 104 -16.68 1.06 19.75
C GLY A 104 -16.06 2.42 19.41
N HIS A 105 -14.84 2.70 19.88
CA HIS A 105 -14.13 3.93 19.54
C HIS A 105 -13.15 3.73 18.38
N PRO A 106 -12.85 4.79 17.61
CA PRO A 106 -11.82 4.72 16.59
C PRO A 106 -10.45 4.37 17.18
N ILE A 107 -9.70 3.54 16.45
CA ILE A 107 -8.31 3.20 16.73
C ILE A 107 -7.51 3.17 15.43
N SER A 108 -6.25 3.61 15.46
CA SER A 108 -5.40 3.63 14.27
C SER A 108 -3.93 3.34 14.59
N GLY A 109 -3.18 3.03 13.55
CA GLY A 109 -1.78 2.68 13.68
C GLY A 109 -1.03 2.56 12.37
N LEU A 110 0.18 2.03 12.47
CA LEU A 110 1.11 1.81 11.38
C LEU A 110 1.55 0.34 11.35
N ILE A 111 1.55 -0.25 10.16
CA ILE A 111 2.09 -1.57 9.88
C ILE A 111 3.37 -1.39 9.05
N ILE A 112 4.47 -1.95 9.54
CA ILE A 112 5.73 -2.08 8.80
C ILE A 112 5.94 -3.56 8.49
N SER A 113 6.16 -3.89 7.22
CA SER A 113 6.47 -5.25 6.78
C SER A 113 7.74 -5.29 5.95
N ASP A 114 8.57 -6.32 6.18
CA ASP A 114 9.70 -6.68 5.31
C ASP A 114 9.37 -7.85 4.35
N GLY A 115 8.10 -8.24 4.29
CA GLY A 115 7.62 -9.38 3.50
C GLY A 115 7.67 -10.72 4.22
N GLN A 116 8.27 -10.81 5.40
CA GLN A 116 8.29 -12.02 6.23
C GLN A 116 7.81 -11.76 7.66
N THR A 117 8.09 -10.57 8.20
CA THR A 117 7.61 -10.12 9.49
C THR A 117 6.85 -8.81 9.33
N ALA A 118 5.68 -8.72 9.94
CA ALA A 118 4.93 -7.48 10.07
C ALA A 118 4.93 -7.02 11.53
N THR A 119 5.13 -5.73 11.77
CA THR A 119 4.95 -5.11 13.09
C THR A 119 3.79 -4.13 13.02
N VAL A 120 2.76 -4.36 13.81
CA VAL A 120 1.60 -3.48 13.97
C VAL A 120 1.85 -2.61 15.19
N THR A 121 1.89 -1.29 15.03
CA THR A 121 2.04 -0.32 16.12
C THR A 121 0.79 0.55 16.20
N PHE A 122 0.17 0.61 17.36
CA PHE A 122 -0.98 1.50 17.61
C PHE A 122 -0.48 2.89 17.94
N THR A 123 -0.89 3.90 17.17
CA THR A 123 -0.40 5.28 17.30
C THR A 123 -1.46 6.24 17.80
N ASP A 124 -2.74 5.91 17.64
CA ASP A 124 -3.85 6.66 18.18
C ASP A 124 -4.95 5.70 18.67
N SER A 125 -5.07 5.62 19.98
CA SER A 125 -6.01 4.78 20.71
C SER A 125 -6.44 5.51 21.98
N THR A 126 -7.75 5.45 22.25
CA THR A 126 -8.32 5.89 23.53
C THR A 126 -8.60 4.72 24.47
N TRP A 127 -8.32 3.49 24.03
CA TRP A 127 -8.62 2.29 24.81
C TRP A 127 -7.49 1.96 25.78
N GLU A 128 -7.81 1.91 27.07
CA GLU A 128 -6.82 1.68 28.14
C GLU A 128 -6.05 0.36 27.99
N ASN A 129 -6.66 -0.68 27.43
CA ASN A 129 -6.00 -1.98 27.26
C ASN A 129 -5.08 -2.05 26.04
N LEU A 130 -5.13 -1.04 25.16
CA LEU A 130 -4.35 -0.98 23.94
C LEU A 130 -3.86 0.46 23.73
N PRO A 131 -3.01 0.97 24.62
CA PRO A 131 -2.55 2.36 24.57
C PRO A 131 -1.65 2.62 23.37
N ASN A 132 -1.43 3.89 23.05
CA ASN A 132 -0.45 4.31 22.05
C ASN A 132 0.93 3.70 22.34
N ASP A 133 1.68 3.45 21.27
CA ASP A 133 2.98 2.77 21.24
C ASP A 133 2.95 1.27 21.56
N SER A 134 1.77 0.68 21.78
CA SER A 134 1.62 -0.79 21.82
C SER A 134 1.98 -1.39 20.47
N ALA A 135 2.86 -2.40 20.46
CA ALA A 135 3.35 -3.02 19.24
C ALA A 135 3.30 -4.56 19.29
N PHE A 136 2.88 -5.17 18.19
CA PHE A 136 2.70 -6.62 18.05
C PHE A 136 3.36 -7.11 16.77
N ARG A 137 4.03 -8.27 16.85
CA ARG A 137 4.83 -8.82 15.75
C ARG A 137 4.23 -10.11 15.22
N TYR A 138 4.06 -10.16 13.91
CA TYR A 138 3.47 -11.27 13.19
C TYR A 138 4.45 -11.81 12.14
N THR A 139 4.47 -13.13 11.93
CA THR A 139 5.30 -13.82 10.95
C THR A 139 4.43 -14.32 9.80
N LYS A 140 4.81 -14.03 8.56
CA LYS A 140 4.05 -14.42 7.37
C LYS A 140 3.95 -15.94 7.27
N ALA A 141 2.73 -16.46 7.13
CA ALA A 141 2.46 -17.87 6.90
C ALA A 141 2.06 -18.16 5.44
N SER A 142 1.41 -17.22 4.78
CA SER A 142 0.91 -17.39 3.41
C SER A 142 0.86 -16.04 2.69
N ASP A 143 1.13 -16.06 1.37
CA ASP A 143 0.91 -14.91 0.49
C ASP A 143 -0.58 -14.72 0.13
N THR A 144 -1.42 -15.70 0.48
CA THR A 144 -2.89 -15.64 0.30
C THR A 144 -3.54 -15.33 1.64
N PRO A 145 -4.23 -14.18 1.78
CA PRO A 145 -4.97 -13.83 2.99
C PRO A 145 -6.17 -14.75 3.23
N ASN A 146 -6.55 -14.91 4.50
CA ASN A 146 -7.67 -15.72 4.96
C ASN A 146 -8.64 -14.89 5.81
N LEU A 147 -9.37 -13.96 5.17
CA LEU A 147 -10.28 -13.04 5.84
C LEU A 147 -11.34 -13.76 6.69
N TRP A 148 -11.57 -13.28 7.91
CA TRP A 148 -12.39 -13.96 8.92
C TRP A 148 -13.91 -13.79 8.74
N ASN A 149 -14.35 -12.80 7.94
CA ASN A 149 -15.76 -12.41 7.83
C ASN A 149 -16.37 -12.73 6.45
N GLN A 150 -16.02 -13.88 5.87
CA GLN A 150 -16.54 -14.33 4.56
C GLN A 150 -17.97 -14.89 4.61
#